data_AF-A0A954VQB4-F1
#
_entry.id   AF-A0A954VQB4-F1
#
_cell.length_a   1.000
_cell.length_b   1.000
_cell.length_c   1.000
_cell.angle_alpha   90.00
_cell.angle_beta   90.00
_cell.angle_gamma   90.00
#
_symmetry.space_group_name_H-M   'P 1'
#
loop_
_entity.id
_entity.type
_entity.pdbx_description
1 polymer ?
#
loop_
_entity_poly.entity_id
_entity_poly.type
_entity_poly.pdbx_seq_one_letter_code
_entity_poly.pdbx_strand_id
1 'polypeptide(L)'
;MNATFTSRRQFLLRAGVSAAAANWVLNFPSLRSAKGSSGVHRKQRLVFVFSPNGVIPAHFWPETLGAEFELKRILEPLSELKSQTMTLHGMCNRIKGDGDGHMRGIGCLLTGIELFPGDIQGGSDTPAGWSMGISVDQFIKNQLQSQVETQTRFGSLELGVMVPERADTWTRLSYAGPNQPVAPIDNPYKLFDKLYGQSRNRELLASVLDDLQSDFRKIETIISREDRDLLHSHLDVVRNIEKELQLEMVQGPDQESQIHAVPDLPPNVEEENDNMPLITRMQMDLLVSSFVADSARVASFQITNSVGQPKMRWIGIDEGHHELSHEPDSNEEAYEKLIKINTWYCEQIAYLAKRLAETPEPGGEGSLLDNTTIVWTNELGKGNSHTRDNIPFVLVGGGLGFKMGQALDYGKVNHNRLLMTFCAAMGHPVDSFGNPDFCDDGVLTGLS
;
A
#
# COMPACT_ATOMS: atom_id res chain seq x y z
N MET A 1 -48.74 -14.69 12.22
CA MET A 1 -47.92 -15.84 12.64
C MET A 1 -46.51 -15.33 12.90
N ASN A 2 -46.08 -15.23 14.15
CA ASN A 2 -44.72 -14.81 14.48
C ASN A 2 -43.77 -15.98 14.18
N ALA A 3 -43.06 -15.91 13.05
CA ALA A 3 -42.03 -16.88 12.73
C ALA A 3 -40.84 -16.68 13.67
N THR A 4 -40.61 -17.61 14.57
CA THR A 4 -39.38 -17.71 15.35
C THR A 4 -38.29 -18.32 14.47
N PHE A 5 -37.25 -17.53 14.18
CA PHE A 5 -36.09 -17.99 13.40
C PHE A 5 -35.07 -18.65 14.33
N THR A 6 -34.62 -19.86 13.98
CA THR A 6 -33.69 -20.64 14.83
C THR A 6 -32.23 -20.53 14.39
N SER A 7 -31.93 -19.95 13.22
CA SER A 7 -30.56 -19.64 12.78
C SER A 7 -30.51 -18.55 11.69
N ARG A 8 -29.36 -17.85 11.58
CA ARG A 8 -29.11 -16.79 10.58
C ARG A 8 -29.31 -17.28 9.14
N ARG A 9 -28.83 -18.49 8.84
CA ARG A 9 -28.99 -19.16 7.54
C ARG A 9 -30.46 -19.38 7.18
N GLN A 10 -31.29 -19.73 8.16
CA GLN A 10 -32.72 -19.98 7.95
C GLN A 10 -33.51 -18.69 7.68
N PHE A 11 -33.09 -17.56 8.23
CA PHE A 11 -33.64 -16.24 7.93
C PHE A 11 -33.28 -15.79 6.51
N LEU A 12 -31.99 -15.85 6.13
CA LEU A 12 -31.52 -15.43 4.80
C LEU A 12 -32.11 -16.26 3.65
N LEU A 13 -32.18 -17.58 3.81
CA LEU A 13 -32.80 -18.48 2.83
C LEU A 13 -34.30 -18.23 2.65
N ARG A 14 -35.01 -17.77 3.70
CA ARG A 14 -36.44 -17.46 3.62
C ARG A 14 -36.73 -16.03 3.19
N ALA A 15 -35.81 -15.10 3.41
CA ALA A 15 -35.90 -13.73 2.95
C ALA A 15 -35.54 -13.58 1.45
N GLY A 16 -35.08 -14.65 0.79
CA GLY A 16 -34.70 -14.62 -0.62
C GLY A 16 -33.44 -13.81 -0.91
N VAL A 17 -32.63 -13.54 0.12
CA VAL A 17 -31.39 -12.76 0.02
C VAL A 17 -30.30 -13.67 -0.55
N SER A 18 -29.72 -13.28 -1.69
CA SER A 18 -28.61 -14.02 -2.31
C SER A 18 -27.39 -14.06 -1.39
N ALA A 19 -26.51 -15.06 -1.56
CA ALA A 19 -25.26 -15.14 -0.80
C ALA A 19 -24.39 -13.88 -0.94
N ALA A 20 -24.44 -13.23 -2.11
CA ALA A 20 -23.77 -11.97 -2.38
C ALA A 20 -24.34 -10.82 -1.54
N ALA A 21 -25.67 -10.74 -1.35
CA ALA A 21 -26.32 -9.70 -0.54
C ALA A 21 -26.29 -9.99 0.97
N ALA A 22 -25.99 -11.23 1.38
CA ALA A 22 -25.94 -11.61 2.79
C ALA A 22 -24.87 -10.84 3.57
N ASN A 23 -23.67 -10.64 3.00
CA ASN A 23 -22.61 -9.85 3.63
C ASN A 23 -22.99 -8.37 3.82
N TRP A 24 -23.95 -7.86 3.05
CA TRP A 24 -24.39 -6.46 3.06
C TRP A 24 -25.57 -6.25 4.01
N VAL A 25 -26.56 -7.14 3.95
CA VAL A 25 -27.72 -7.13 4.86
C VAL A 25 -27.27 -7.34 6.31
N LEU A 26 -26.22 -8.13 6.53
CA LEU A 26 -25.65 -8.33 7.87
C LEU A 26 -24.94 -7.10 8.44
N ASN A 27 -24.63 -6.07 7.63
CA ASN A 27 -24.06 -4.80 8.08
C ASN A 27 -25.13 -3.78 8.52
N PHE A 28 -26.43 -4.09 8.39
CA PHE A 28 -27.48 -3.18 8.86
C PHE A 28 -27.52 -3.10 10.40
N PRO A 29 -27.48 -1.89 10.99
CA PRO A 29 -27.58 -1.71 12.45
C PRO A 29 -28.86 -2.32 13.06
N SER A 30 -29.96 -2.32 12.30
CA SER A 30 -31.28 -2.82 12.74
C SER A 30 -31.41 -4.34 12.79
N LEU A 31 -30.49 -5.08 12.15
CA LEU A 31 -30.46 -6.55 12.16
C LEU A 31 -29.48 -7.11 13.20
N ARG A 32 -28.91 -6.25 14.06
CA ARG A 32 -28.07 -6.63 15.19
C ARG A 32 -28.93 -7.33 16.27
N SER A 33 -28.74 -8.64 16.44
CA SER A 33 -29.23 -9.35 17.61
C SER A 33 -28.39 -8.93 18.83
N ALA A 34 -29.03 -8.30 19.81
CA ALA A 34 -28.48 -8.12 21.14
C ALA A 34 -28.35 -9.49 21.82
N LYS A 35 -27.20 -10.16 21.67
CA LYS A 35 -26.75 -11.22 22.59
C LYS A 35 -25.22 -11.38 22.50
N GLY A 36 -24.56 -11.12 23.61
CA GLY A 36 -23.11 -11.17 23.75
C GLY A 36 -22.53 -12.56 23.48
N SER A 37 -21.50 -12.57 22.64
CA SER A 37 -20.28 -13.37 22.73
C SER A 37 -19.35 -12.93 21.60
N SER A 38 -18.11 -12.58 21.95
CA SER A 38 -16.90 -12.44 21.12
C SER A 38 -17.03 -12.59 19.59
N GLY A 39 -16.67 -11.52 18.87
CA GLY A 39 -16.18 -11.60 17.49
C GLY A 39 -17.02 -10.90 16.42
N VAL A 40 -17.10 -9.57 16.46
CA VAL A 40 -17.15 -8.82 15.20
C VAL A 40 -15.72 -8.92 14.64
N HIS A 41 -15.52 -9.65 13.53
CA HIS A 41 -14.21 -9.70 12.90
C HIS A 41 -13.85 -8.29 12.43
N ARG A 42 -12.87 -7.69 13.11
CA ARG A 42 -12.29 -6.39 12.77
C ARG A 42 -11.83 -6.42 11.31
N LYS A 43 -12.24 -5.46 10.49
CA LYS A 43 -11.79 -5.34 9.09
C LYS A 43 -10.39 -4.76 9.06
N GLN A 44 -9.39 -5.58 9.37
CA GLN A 44 -7.99 -5.13 9.38
C GLN A 44 -7.58 -4.66 7.99
N ARG A 45 -7.00 -3.46 7.93
CA ARG A 45 -6.47 -2.86 6.71
C ARG A 45 -5.03 -2.42 6.92
N LEU A 46 -4.25 -2.48 5.85
CA LEU A 46 -2.85 -2.08 5.84
C LEU A 46 -2.59 -1.17 4.64
N VAL A 47 -1.98 -0.01 4.89
CA VAL A 47 -1.63 0.97 3.85
C VAL A 47 -0.13 1.23 3.90
N PHE A 48 0.61 0.83 2.89
CA PHE A 48 2.01 1.20 2.74
C PHE A 48 2.10 2.54 2.02
N VAL A 49 2.82 3.51 2.58
CA VAL A 49 3.06 4.80 1.93
C VAL A 49 4.55 5.00 1.75
N PHE A 50 4.95 5.31 0.51
CA PHE A 50 6.34 5.54 0.13
C PHE A 50 6.58 7.02 -0.21
N SER A 51 7.67 7.56 0.32
CA SER A 51 8.30 8.81 -0.12
C SER A 51 9.79 8.58 -0.35
N PRO A 52 10.45 9.25 -1.31
CA PRO A 52 11.82 8.90 -1.71
C PRO A 52 12.94 9.58 -0.88
N ASN A 53 14.20 9.18 -1.12
CA ASN A 53 15.45 9.89 -0.81
C ASN A 53 15.90 10.01 0.67
N GLY A 54 15.32 9.24 1.57
CA GLY A 54 15.63 9.22 3.00
C GLY A 54 15.23 10.49 3.75
N VAL A 55 15.76 10.62 4.97
CA VAL A 55 15.40 11.70 5.90
C VAL A 55 16.64 12.41 6.43
N ILE A 56 16.44 13.51 7.17
CA ILE A 56 17.49 14.13 7.99
C ILE A 56 17.43 13.52 9.41
N PRO A 57 18.32 12.57 9.77
CA PRO A 57 18.12 11.72 10.95
C PRO A 57 18.00 12.51 12.27
N ALA A 58 18.80 13.57 12.44
CA ALA A 58 18.78 14.42 13.63
C ALA A 58 17.44 15.15 13.86
N HIS A 59 16.63 15.30 12.81
CA HIS A 59 15.32 15.96 12.83
C HIS A 59 14.16 14.99 12.57
N PHE A 60 14.45 13.68 12.48
CA PHE A 60 13.45 12.63 12.28
C PHE A 60 13.27 11.78 13.53
N TRP A 61 14.36 11.23 14.08
CA TRP A 61 14.29 10.23 15.14
C TRP A 61 14.14 10.87 16.54
N PRO A 62 13.17 10.42 17.35
CA PRO A 62 13.08 10.81 18.75
C PRO A 62 14.36 10.47 19.53
N GLU A 63 14.72 11.31 20.51
CA GLU A 63 15.87 11.05 21.40
C GLU A 63 15.52 10.12 22.56
N THR A 64 14.26 10.17 23.02
CA THR A 64 13.74 9.33 24.10
C THR A 64 12.89 8.21 23.50
N LEU A 65 13.10 6.98 23.99
CA LEU A 65 12.32 5.80 23.60
C LEU A 65 11.12 5.56 24.52
N GLY A 66 10.20 4.70 24.09
CA GLY A 66 8.97 4.36 24.82
C GLY A 66 7.88 5.41 24.66
N ALA A 67 6.96 5.50 25.61
CA ALA A 67 5.78 6.36 25.53
C ALA A 67 6.07 7.85 25.75
N GLU A 68 7.16 8.18 26.43
CA GLU A 68 7.60 9.55 26.73
C GLU A 68 8.44 10.17 25.60
N PHE A 69 8.40 9.58 24.40
CA PHE A 69 9.12 10.10 23.24
C PHE A 69 8.57 11.45 22.81
N GLU A 70 9.42 12.31 22.25
CA GLU A 70 8.97 13.56 21.63
C GLU A 70 9.15 13.51 20.12
N LEU A 71 8.14 13.99 19.40
CA LEU A 71 8.20 14.11 17.95
C LEU A 71 9.24 15.16 17.58
N LYS A 72 10.06 14.85 16.58
CA LYS A 72 11.00 15.82 16.01
C LYS A 72 10.31 16.66 14.95
N ARG A 73 10.98 17.73 14.49
CA ARG A 73 10.50 18.70 13.49
C ARG A 73 9.82 18.05 12.27
N ILE A 74 10.38 16.95 11.76
CA ILE A 74 9.80 16.25 10.60
C ILE A 74 8.49 15.53 10.96
N LEU A 75 8.39 14.98 12.17
CA LEU A 75 7.23 14.21 12.64
C LEU A 75 6.17 15.04 13.38
N GLU A 76 6.44 16.33 13.61
CA GLU A 76 5.52 17.26 14.29
C GLU A 76 4.08 17.28 13.76
N PRO A 77 3.82 17.13 12.44
CA PRO A 77 2.45 17.04 11.92
C PRO A 77 1.60 15.90 12.51
N LEU A 78 2.21 14.89 13.13
CA LEU A 78 1.54 13.77 13.79
C LEU A 78 1.23 14.02 15.27
N SER A 79 1.47 15.23 15.81
CA SER A 79 1.27 15.56 17.22
C SER A 79 -0.11 15.20 17.78
N GLU A 80 -1.19 15.50 17.04
CA GLU A 80 -2.57 15.14 17.41
C GLU A 80 -2.83 13.62 17.39
N LEU A 81 -1.97 12.86 16.70
CA LEU A 81 -2.05 11.41 16.53
C LEU A 81 -0.90 10.70 17.28
N LYS A 82 -0.18 11.39 18.18
CA LYS A 82 1.01 10.85 18.88
C LYS A 82 0.70 9.53 19.58
N SER A 83 -0.45 9.42 20.26
CA SER A 83 -0.89 8.18 20.95
C SER A 83 -1.18 7.00 20.01
N GLN A 84 -1.39 7.28 18.72
CA GLN A 84 -1.61 6.28 17.66
C GLN A 84 -0.41 6.16 16.72
N THR A 85 0.73 6.78 17.06
CA THR A 85 1.94 6.80 16.24
C THR A 85 3.03 5.95 16.88
N MET A 86 3.76 5.19 16.08
CA MET A 86 4.94 4.44 16.48
C MET A 86 6.09 4.67 15.53
N THR A 87 7.29 4.89 16.05
CA THR A 87 8.52 4.96 15.22
C THR A 87 9.35 3.71 15.44
N LEU A 88 9.93 3.17 14.34
CA LEU A 88 10.74 1.95 14.35
C LEU A 88 12.17 2.28 13.89
N HIS A 89 12.98 2.86 14.78
CA HIS A 89 14.40 3.08 14.52
C HIS A 89 15.16 1.75 14.47
N GLY A 90 16.28 1.71 13.76
CA GLY A 90 17.10 0.50 13.68
C GLY A 90 16.63 -0.55 12.66
N MET A 91 15.70 -0.23 11.75
CA MET A 91 15.36 -1.12 10.62
C MET A 91 16.36 -0.96 9.47
N CYS A 92 16.82 -2.07 8.89
CA CYS A 92 17.82 -2.06 7.82
C CYS A 92 17.42 -2.93 6.62
N ASN A 93 17.56 -2.39 5.41
CA ASN A 93 17.56 -3.18 4.19
C ASN A 93 18.99 -3.66 3.90
N ARG A 94 19.24 -4.94 4.22
CA ARG A 94 20.55 -5.60 4.06
C ARG A 94 20.71 -6.35 2.73
N ILE A 95 19.70 -6.34 1.87
CA ILE A 95 19.72 -7.04 0.58
C ILE A 95 20.90 -6.53 -0.27
N LYS A 96 21.66 -7.43 -0.87
CA LYS A 96 22.82 -7.08 -1.71
C LYS A 96 22.53 -7.46 -3.17
N GLY A 97 23.56 -7.44 -4.02
CA GLY A 97 23.42 -7.77 -5.43
C GLY A 97 23.28 -6.54 -6.31
N ASP A 98 22.67 -6.73 -7.47
CA ASP A 98 22.66 -5.77 -8.57
C ASP A 98 21.83 -4.51 -8.30
N GLY A 99 22.03 -3.47 -9.11
CA GLY A 99 21.35 -2.18 -9.02
C GLY A 99 22.13 -1.18 -8.16
N ASP A 100 21.74 0.09 -8.20
CA ASP A 100 22.32 1.10 -7.31
C ASP A 100 21.64 1.13 -5.93
N GLY A 101 22.05 2.06 -5.06
CA GLY A 101 21.46 2.26 -3.73
C GLY A 101 19.95 2.53 -3.76
N HIS A 102 19.48 3.30 -4.74
CA HIS A 102 18.07 3.64 -4.93
C HIS A 102 17.27 2.45 -5.47
N MET A 103 17.78 1.74 -6.49
CA MET A 103 17.16 0.55 -7.06
C MET A 103 16.96 -0.55 -6.01
N ARG A 104 18.03 -0.90 -5.28
CA ARG A 104 17.93 -1.88 -4.18
C ARG A 104 17.14 -1.34 -3.00
N GLY A 105 17.11 -0.02 -2.83
CA GLY A 105 16.26 0.63 -1.87
C GLY A 105 14.81 0.27 -2.15
N ILE A 106 14.23 0.81 -3.22
CA ILE A 106 12.78 0.73 -3.49
C ILE A 106 12.36 -0.68 -3.93
N GLY A 107 13.13 -1.30 -4.83
CA GLY A 107 12.79 -2.60 -5.42
C GLY A 107 12.90 -3.76 -4.43
N CYS A 108 13.68 -3.62 -3.36
CA CYS A 108 13.76 -4.61 -2.30
C CYS A 108 12.92 -4.24 -1.05
N LEU A 109 12.30 -3.05 -1.01
CA LEU A 109 11.72 -2.48 0.21
C LEU A 109 10.56 -3.31 0.76
N LEU A 110 9.64 -3.71 -0.10
CA LEU A 110 8.48 -4.53 0.28
C LEU A 110 8.64 -6.00 -0.06
N THR A 111 9.66 -6.38 -0.83
CA THR A 111 9.92 -7.76 -1.25
C THR A 111 10.94 -8.46 -0.36
N GLY A 112 11.87 -7.70 0.25
CA GLY A 112 12.92 -8.23 1.11
C GLY A 112 13.88 -9.18 0.39
N ILE A 113 14.00 -9.11 -0.93
CA ILE A 113 14.82 -10.04 -1.73
C ILE A 113 15.54 -9.29 -2.85
N GLU A 114 16.61 -9.90 -3.35
CA GLU A 114 17.50 -9.38 -4.39
C GLU A 114 16.73 -8.96 -5.67
N LEU A 115 17.40 -8.13 -6.45
CA LEU A 115 16.99 -7.82 -7.82
C LEU A 115 17.61 -8.83 -8.78
N PHE A 116 16.87 -9.21 -9.83
CA PHE A 116 17.47 -9.94 -10.94
C PHE A 116 18.59 -9.13 -11.59
N PRO A 117 19.60 -9.80 -12.19
CA PRO A 117 20.45 -9.15 -13.17
C PRO A 117 19.59 -8.59 -14.31
N GLY A 118 19.98 -7.44 -14.84
CA GLY A 118 19.25 -6.81 -15.95
C GLY A 118 20.10 -5.79 -16.69
N ASP A 119 19.44 -4.93 -17.45
CA ASP A 119 20.04 -3.93 -18.32
C ASP A 119 19.70 -2.49 -17.91
N ILE A 120 18.94 -2.33 -16.81
CA ILE A 120 18.61 -1.00 -16.27
C ILE A 120 19.84 -0.49 -15.53
N GLN A 121 20.57 0.42 -16.17
CA GLN A 121 21.77 1.02 -15.62
C GLN A 121 21.42 2.04 -14.53
N GLY A 122 21.89 1.80 -13.30
CA GLY A 122 21.82 2.71 -12.17
C GLY A 122 22.99 3.69 -12.05
N GLY A 123 23.06 4.42 -10.94
CA GLY A 123 24.19 5.26 -10.58
C GLY A 123 25.45 4.46 -10.28
N SER A 124 26.43 4.47 -11.20
CA SER A 124 27.78 3.90 -11.11
C SER A 124 27.94 2.43 -10.63
N ASP A 125 26.83 1.71 -10.41
CA ASP A 125 26.78 0.31 -9.99
C ASP A 125 26.42 -0.62 -11.16
N THR A 126 26.40 -1.93 -10.88
CA THR A 126 25.94 -2.97 -11.80
C THR A 126 24.47 -2.74 -12.20
N PRO A 127 24.12 -2.85 -13.49
CA PRO A 127 22.74 -2.84 -13.95
C PRO A 127 21.88 -3.88 -13.24
N ALA A 128 20.59 -3.57 -13.06
CA ALA A 128 19.62 -4.49 -12.47
C ALA A 128 18.39 -4.69 -13.34
N GLY A 129 17.64 -5.73 -13.02
CA GLY A 129 16.27 -5.93 -13.42
C GLY A 129 15.33 -5.71 -12.24
N TRP A 130 14.18 -6.38 -12.31
CA TRP A 130 13.11 -6.32 -11.31
C TRP A 130 13.41 -7.19 -10.08
N SER A 131 12.62 -7.02 -9.01
CA SER A 131 12.77 -7.84 -7.80
C SER A 131 12.53 -9.34 -8.07
N MET A 132 13.27 -10.18 -7.35
CA MET A 132 13.18 -11.64 -7.43
C MET A 132 11.98 -12.24 -6.68
N GLY A 133 11.12 -11.42 -6.05
CA GLY A 133 10.01 -11.94 -5.24
C GLY A 133 8.75 -11.08 -5.25
N ILE A 134 7.73 -11.62 -4.62
CA ILE A 134 6.46 -10.93 -4.34
C ILE A 134 6.66 -9.89 -3.25
N SER A 135 5.98 -8.76 -3.34
CA SER A 135 5.96 -7.74 -2.29
C SER A 135 4.93 -8.07 -1.20
N VAL A 136 5.17 -7.63 0.03
CA VAL A 136 4.37 -8.00 1.20
C VAL A 136 2.91 -7.56 1.09
N ASP A 137 2.64 -6.44 0.44
CA ASP A 137 1.30 -5.95 0.13
C ASP A 137 0.54 -6.92 -0.78
N GLN A 138 1.19 -7.42 -1.84
CA GLN A 138 0.60 -8.40 -2.76
C GLN A 138 0.47 -9.79 -2.13
N PHE A 139 1.43 -10.18 -1.28
CA PHE A 139 1.31 -11.42 -0.51
C PHE A 139 0.09 -11.38 0.42
N ILE A 140 -0.04 -10.34 1.24
CA ILE A 140 -1.16 -10.18 2.17
C ILE A 140 -2.48 -10.10 1.41
N LYS A 141 -2.54 -9.35 0.29
CA LYS A 141 -3.69 -9.32 -0.61
C LYS A 141 -4.11 -10.74 -1.01
N ASN A 142 -3.18 -11.55 -1.52
CA ASN A 142 -3.48 -12.90 -2.00
C ASN A 142 -4.03 -13.79 -0.88
N GLN A 143 -3.47 -13.68 0.33
CA GLN A 143 -3.95 -14.42 1.49
C GLN A 143 -5.38 -14.02 1.87
N LEU A 144 -5.66 -12.71 1.96
CA LEU A 144 -7.00 -12.20 2.28
C LEU A 144 -8.03 -12.50 1.17
N GLN A 145 -7.62 -12.52 -0.10
CA GLN A 145 -8.49 -12.87 -1.22
C GLN A 145 -8.79 -14.38 -1.29
N SER A 146 -7.95 -15.23 -0.68
CA SER A 146 -8.19 -16.67 -0.62
C SER A 146 -9.31 -17.07 0.37
N GLN A 147 -9.71 -16.15 1.24
CA GLN A 147 -10.71 -16.33 2.28
C GLN A 147 -12.00 -15.56 1.93
N VAL A 148 -13.14 -16.24 1.96
CA VAL A 148 -14.45 -15.67 1.58
C VAL A 148 -14.84 -14.49 2.48
N GLU A 149 -14.45 -14.56 3.75
CA GLU A 149 -14.72 -13.60 4.80
C GLU A 149 -13.94 -12.28 4.67
N THR A 150 -12.78 -12.31 4.02
CA THR A 150 -11.91 -11.13 3.84
C THR A 150 -11.82 -10.66 2.39
N GLN A 151 -12.46 -11.38 1.47
CA GLN A 151 -12.49 -11.03 0.07
C GLN A 151 -13.21 -9.70 -0.18
N THR A 152 -12.56 -8.83 -0.93
CA THR A 152 -13.09 -7.55 -1.43
C THR A 152 -12.99 -7.48 -2.95
N ARG A 153 -13.66 -6.49 -3.56
CA ARG A 153 -13.71 -6.33 -5.02
C ARG A 153 -12.32 -6.31 -5.70
N PHE A 154 -11.36 -5.56 -5.15
CA PHE A 154 -10.02 -5.43 -5.74
C PHE A 154 -8.91 -6.15 -4.96
N GLY A 155 -9.17 -6.53 -3.70
CA GLY A 155 -8.16 -7.03 -2.76
C GLY A 155 -7.19 -5.95 -2.29
N SER A 156 -6.45 -5.35 -3.23
CA SER A 156 -5.51 -4.27 -3.01
C SER A 156 -5.77 -3.08 -3.96
N LEU A 157 -5.25 -1.92 -3.59
CA LEU A 157 -5.16 -0.76 -4.47
C LEU A 157 -3.72 -0.24 -4.51
N GLU A 158 -3.14 -0.15 -5.69
CA GLU A 158 -1.83 0.45 -5.93
C GLU A 158 -2.02 1.88 -6.47
N LEU A 159 -1.84 2.86 -5.61
CA LEU A 159 -2.01 4.29 -5.86
C LEU A 159 -0.65 4.96 -6.08
N GLY A 160 -0.62 5.93 -6.99
CA GLY A 160 0.57 6.73 -7.29
C GLY A 160 0.29 8.22 -7.19
N VAL A 161 1.34 9.02 -7.11
CA VAL A 161 1.31 10.46 -7.37
C VAL A 161 2.58 10.81 -8.15
N MET A 162 2.46 11.33 -9.37
CA MET A 162 3.61 11.71 -10.20
C MET A 162 4.63 10.57 -10.38
N VAL A 163 4.14 9.33 -10.52
CA VAL A 163 5.01 8.16 -10.79
C VAL A 163 5.29 8.14 -12.28
N PRO A 164 6.56 8.16 -12.74
CA PRO A 164 6.84 8.14 -14.17
C PRO A 164 6.28 6.88 -14.85
N GLU A 165 5.73 7.06 -16.06
CA GLU A 165 5.26 5.94 -16.88
C GLU A 165 6.39 4.96 -17.23
N ARG A 166 7.64 5.45 -17.28
CA ARG A 166 8.84 4.64 -17.50
C ARG A 166 8.86 3.47 -16.51
N ALA A 167 8.87 2.26 -17.05
CA ALA A 167 8.99 1.04 -16.28
C ALA A 167 10.47 0.70 -16.07
N ASP A 168 10.98 1.05 -14.88
CA ASP A 168 12.28 0.59 -14.40
C ASP A 168 12.26 0.37 -12.88
N THR A 169 13.34 -0.20 -12.33
CA THR A 169 13.39 -0.60 -10.91
C THR A 169 13.29 0.58 -9.95
N TRP A 170 13.53 1.82 -10.39
CA TRP A 170 13.33 2.99 -9.54
C TRP A 170 11.87 3.40 -9.38
N THR A 171 10.98 2.96 -10.28
CA THR A 171 9.60 3.44 -10.38
C THR A 171 8.55 2.48 -9.83
N ARG A 172 8.94 1.33 -9.25
CA ARG A 172 8.01 0.28 -8.80
C ARG A 172 8.28 -0.18 -7.37
N LEU A 173 7.33 0.10 -6.48
CA LEU A 173 7.29 -0.36 -5.09
C LEU A 173 6.72 -1.79 -4.94
N SER A 174 5.67 -2.11 -5.70
CA SER A 174 4.90 -3.35 -5.56
C SER A 174 5.22 -4.36 -6.66
N TYR A 175 5.23 -5.64 -6.31
CA TYR A 175 5.55 -6.78 -7.18
C TYR A 175 4.55 -7.92 -6.91
N ALA A 176 3.82 -8.35 -7.94
CA ALA A 176 2.88 -9.48 -7.84
C ALA A 176 3.61 -10.83 -7.72
N GLY A 177 4.89 -10.85 -8.05
CA GLY A 177 5.77 -12.01 -8.03
C GLY A 177 7.16 -11.66 -8.56
N PRO A 178 8.06 -12.66 -8.66
CA PRO A 178 9.38 -12.49 -9.26
C PRO A 178 9.27 -11.90 -10.67
N ASN A 179 9.99 -10.80 -10.93
CA ASN A 179 9.99 -10.11 -12.22
C ASN A 179 8.61 -9.60 -12.69
N GLN A 180 7.66 -9.40 -11.76
CA GLN A 180 6.30 -8.94 -12.05
C GLN A 180 5.99 -7.62 -11.34
N PRO A 181 6.57 -6.49 -11.78
CA PRO A 181 6.28 -5.17 -11.19
C PRO A 181 4.82 -4.77 -11.40
N VAL A 182 4.22 -4.12 -10.39
CA VAL A 182 2.86 -3.56 -10.47
C VAL A 182 2.94 -2.05 -10.61
N ALA A 183 2.41 -1.51 -11.71
CA ALA A 183 2.34 -0.07 -11.92
C ALA A 183 1.18 0.53 -11.08
N PRO A 184 1.42 1.60 -10.32
CA PRO A 184 0.36 2.26 -9.57
C PRO A 184 -0.56 3.08 -10.50
N ILE A 185 -1.79 3.31 -10.07
CA ILE A 185 -2.71 4.27 -10.68
C ILE A 185 -2.40 5.65 -10.10
N ASP A 186 -1.70 6.46 -10.90
CA ASP A 186 -1.25 7.82 -10.56
C ASP A 186 -2.31 8.90 -10.81
N ASN A 187 -3.21 8.66 -11.75
CA ASN A 187 -4.29 9.57 -12.11
C ASN A 187 -5.56 9.34 -11.24
N PRO A 188 -6.03 10.36 -10.50
CA PRO A 188 -7.19 10.23 -9.63
C PRO A 188 -8.51 10.00 -10.38
N TYR A 189 -8.65 10.46 -11.62
CA TYR A 189 -9.83 10.17 -12.44
C TYR A 189 -9.84 8.71 -12.90
N LYS A 190 -8.68 8.15 -13.27
CA LYS A 190 -8.58 6.70 -13.56
C LYS A 190 -8.92 5.86 -12.34
N LEU A 191 -8.47 6.27 -11.15
CA LEU A 191 -8.82 5.59 -9.90
C LEU A 191 -10.31 5.73 -9.60
N PHE A 192 -10.88 6.91 -9.78
CA PHE A 192 -12.32 7.15 -9.65
C PHE A 192 -13.12 6.26 -10.59
N ASP A 193 -12.73 6.17 -11.86
CA ASP A 193 -13.36 5.29 -12.83
C ASP A 193 -13.19 3.81 -12.47
N LYS A 194 -12.03 3.40 -11.93
CA LYS A 194 -11.85 2.03 -11.40
C LYS A 194 -12.83 1.73 -10.26
N LEU A 195 -13.02 2.68 -9.34
CA LEU A 195 -13.89 2.51 -8.17
C LEU A 195 -15.38 2.58 -8.54
N TYR A 196 -15.78 3.55 -9.37
CA TYR A 196 -17.18 3.96 -9.60
C TYR A 196 -17.63 3.95 -11.07
N GLY A 197 -16.70 3.89 -12.03
CA GLY A 197 -16.97 3.83 -13.46
C GLY A 197 -17.73 2.53 -13.78
N GLN A 198 -19.03 2.66 -13.98
CA GLN A 198 -19.95 1.53 -14.08
C GLN A 198 -19.56 0.51 -15.15
N SER A 199 -19.86 -0.75 -14.86
CA SER A 199 -20.40 -1.89 -15.64
C SER A 199 -20.42 -1.97 -17.18
N ARG A 200 -20.10 -0.91 -17.93
CA ARG A 200 -20.53 -0.70 -19.31
C ARG A 200 -19.71 -1.40 -20.39
N ASN A 201 -18.61 -2.06 -20.03
CA ASN A 201 -17.84 -2.92 -20.93
C ASN A 201 -17.63 -4.33 -20.35
N ARG A 202 -18.49 -4.82 -19.45
CA ARG A 202 -18.31 -6.13 -18.79
C ARG A 202 -18.26 -7.31 -19.76
N GLU A 203 -19.23 -7.39 -20.67
CA GLU A 203 -19.28 -8.47 -21.67
C GLU A 203 -18.25 -8.26 -22.79
N LEU A 204 -17.99 -7.01 -23.15
CA LEU A 204 -16.97 -6.64 -24.15
C LEU A 204 -15.54 -6.95 -23.66
N LEU A 205 -15.19 -6.61 -22.42
CA LEU A 205 -13.88 -6.96 -21.86
C LEU A 205 -13.74 -8.47 -21.70
N ALA A 206 -14.76 -9.17 -21.16
CA ALA A 206 -14.72 -10.62 -21.02
C ALA A 206 -14.53 -11.30 -22.39
N SER A 207 -15.28 -10.88 -23.41
CA SER A 207 -15.13 -11.39 -24.78
C SER A 207 -13.74 -11.12 -25.36
N VAL A 208 -13.18 -9.92 -25.15
CA VAL A 208 -11.83 -9.58 -25.62
C VAL A 208 -10.76 -10.40 -24.90
N LEU A 209 -10.90 -10.65 -23.61
CA LEU A 209 -9.97 -11.46 -22.83
C LEU A 209 -10.02 -12.93 -23.27
N ASP A 210 -11.22 -13.47 -23.52
CA ASP A 210 -11.41 -14.82 -24.07
C ASP A 210 -10.76 -14.95 -25.47
N ASP A 211 -10.97 -13.96 -26.35
CA ASP A 211 -10.38 -13.92 -27.69
C ASP A 211 -8.84 -13.85 -27.61
N LEU A 212 -8.30 -12.97 -26.76
CA LEU A 212 -6.85 -12.86 -26.50
C LEU A 212 -6.28 -14.17 -25.97
N GLN A 213 -6.97 -14.83 -25.04
CA GLN A 213 -6.52 -16.11 -24.48
C GLN A 213 -6.46 -17.20 -25.57
N SER A 214 -7.41 -17.18 -26.51
CA SER A 214 -7.41 -18.10 -27.65
C SER A 214 -6.23 -17.84 -28.60
N ASP A 215 -5.87 -16.57 -28.82
CA ASP A 215 -4.74 -16.19 -29.67
C ASP A 215 -3.39 -16.45 -29.00
N PHE A 216 -3.29 -16.25 -27.69
CA PHE A 216 -2.10 -16.59 -26.92
C PHE A 216 -1.80 -18.09 -26.97
N ARG A 217 -2.81 -18.97 -26.89
CA ARG A 217 -2.61 -20.42 -27.08
C ARG A 217 -2.08 -20.79 -28.47
N LYS A 218 -2.47 -20.05 -29.51
CA LYS A 218 -1.94 -20.25 -30.88
C LYS A 218 -0.48 -19.81 -30.94
N ILE A 219 -0.17 -18.63 -30.39
CA ILE A 219 1.18 -18.06 -30.35
C ILE A 219 2.13 -18.97 -29.57
N GLU A 220 1.69 -19.53 -28.45
CA GLU A 220 2.48 -20.46 -27.61
C GLU A 220 3.05 -21.65 -28.40
N THR A 221 2.33 -22.14 -29.42
CA THR A 221 2.78 -23.26 -30.26
C THR A 221 3.89 -22.93 -31.26
N ILE A 222 4.08 -21.64 -31.57
CA ILE A 222 4.99 -21.18 -32.64
C ILE A 222 6.19 -20.37 -32.12
N ILE A 223 6.19 -19.98 -30.84
CA ILE A 223 7.28 -19.22 -30.22
C ILE A 223 8.33 -20.13 -29.55
N SER A 224 9.50 -19.54 -29.31
CA SER A 224 10.63 -20.17 -28.61
C SER A 224 10.27 -20.49 -27.16
N ARG A 225 11.09 -21.31 -26.48
CA ARG A 225 10.84 -21.67 -25.09
C ARG A 225 10.96 -20.46 -24.17
N GLU A 226 11.98 -19.60 -24.37
CA GLU A 226 12.13 -18.37 -23.59
C GLU A 226 10.91 -17.43 -23.74
N ASP A 227 10.37 -17.30 -24.95
CA ASP A 227 9.20 -16.44 -25.20
C ASP A 227 7.91 -17.00 -24.57
N ARG A 228 7.78 -18.34 -24.45
CA ARG A 228 6.63 -18.96 -23.76
C ARG A 228 6.59 -18.59 -22.30
N ASP A 229 7.73 -18.57 -21.64
CA ASP A 229 7.81 -18.24 -20.22
C ASP A 229 7.39 -16.76 -19.99
N LEU A 230 7.79 -15.85 -20.90
CA LEU A 230 7.34 -14.44 -20.87
C LEU A 230 5.84 -14.30 -21.16
N LEU A 231 5.33 -15.07 -22.12
CA LEU A 231 3.92 -15.11 -22.48
C LEU A 231 3.06 -15.64 -21.31
N HIS A 232 3.54 -16.67 -20.59
CA HIS A 232 2.87 -17.19 -19.39
C HIS A 232 2.79 -16.14 -18.29
N SER A 233 3.86 -15.36 -18.07
CA SER A 233 3.83 -14.26 -17.10
C SER A 233 2.79 -13.18 -17.48
N HIS A 234 2.58 -12.91 -18.78
CA HIS A 234 1.53 -11.98 -19.22
C HIS A 234 0.13 -12.58 -19.06
N LEU A 235 -0.04 -13.87 -19.34
CA LEU A 235 -1.29 -14.59 -19.13
C LEU A 235 -1.74 -14.60 -17.67
N ASP A 236 -0.80 -14.64 -16.72
CA ASP A 236 -1.14 -14.57 -15.29
C ASP A 236 -1.66 -13.18 -14.89
N VAL A 237 -1.16 -12.11 -15.50
CA VAL A 237 -1.73 -10.75 -15.36
C VAL A 237 -3.15 -10.70 -15.93
N VAL A 238 -3.35 -11.25 -17.13
CA VAL A 238 -4.67 -11.32 -17.79
C VAL A 238 -5.67 -12.12 -16.95
N ARG A 239 -5.26 -13.26 -16.38
CA ARG A 239 -6.09 -14.08 -15.48
C ARG A 239 -6.46 -13.35 -14.20
N ASN A 240 -5.58 -12.51 -13.66
CA ASN A 240 -5.90 -11.70 -12.49
C ASN A 240 -6.98 -10.67 -12.82
N ILE A 241 -6.90 -10.04 -14.00
CA ILE A 241 -7.95 -9.15 -14.51
C ILE A 241 -9.27 -9.90 -14.74
N GLU A 242 -9.23 -11.10 -15.35
CA GLU A 242 -10.41 -11.96 -15.51
C GLU A 242 -11.05 -12.33 -14.16
N LYS A 243 -10.25 -12.68 -13.15
CA LYS A 243 -10.75 -12.97 -11.81
C LYS A 243 -11.39 -11.76 -11.16
N GLU A 244 -10.77 -10.57 -11.29
CA GLU A 244 -11.37 -9.31 -10.84
C GLU A 244 -12.73 -9.07 -11.52
N LEU A 245 -12.81 -9.27 -12.85
CA LEU A 245 -14.06 -9.14 -13.61
C LEU A 245 -15.11 -10.19 -13.23
N GLN A 246 -14.74 -11.45 -13.00
CA GLN A 246 -15.66 -12.51 -12.59
C GLN A 246 -16.25 -12.22 -11.21
N LEU A 247 -15.44 -11.71 -10.27
CA LEU A 247 -15.93 -11.25 -8.97
C LEU A 247 -16.93 -10.10 -9.11
N GLU A 248 -16.72 -9.19 -10.06
CA GLU A 248 -17.70 -8.15 -10.41
C GLU A 248 -18.98 -8.70 -11.05
N MET A 249 -18.88 -9.71 -11.92
CA MET A 249 -20.03 -10.34 -12.58
C MET A 249 -20.93 -11.11 -11.61
N VAL A 250 -20.34 -11.74 -10.59
CA VAL A 250 -21.09 -12.42 -9.52
C VAL A 250 -21.87 -11.43 -8.64
N GLN A 251 -21.45 -10.15 -8.60
CA GLN A 251 -22.09 -9.10 -7.80
C GLN A 251 -23.26 -8.37 -8.50
N GLY A 252 -23.52 -8.65 -9.79
CA GLY A 252 -24.74 -8.25 -10.51
C GLY A 252 -24.84 -6.78 -10.96
N PRO A 253 -25.71 -6.43 -11.95
CA PRO A 253 -25.88 -5.06 -12.47
C PRO A 253 -26.89 -4.20 -11.67
N ASP A 254 -27.73 -4.83 -10.86
CA ASP A 254 -28.84 -4.16 -10.16
C ASP A 254 -28.63 -4.21 -8.65
N GLN A 255 -27.99 -3.18 -8.11
CA GLN A 255 -28.30 -2.68 -6.78
C GLN A 255 -27.72 -1.28 -6.62
N GLU A 256 -28.60 -0.33 -6.30
CA GLU A 256 -28.33 1.07 -5.98
C GLU A 256 -27.08 1.19 -5.08
N SER A 257 -25.93 1.46 -5.69
CA SER A 257 -24.62 1.53 -5.06
C SER A 257 -24.42 2.80 -4.23
N GLN A 258 -25.48 3.39 -3.70
CA GLN A 258 -25.47 4.73 -3.09
C GLN A 258 -25.80 4.71 -1.59
N ILE A 259 -25.08 3.88 -0.82
CA ILE A 259 -25.04 4.04 0.64
C ILE A 259 -23.89 4.97 1.05
N HIS A 260 -22.92 5.20 0.16
CA HIS A 260 -21.77 6.08 0.40
C HIS A 260 -21.75 7.19 -0.63
N ALA A 261 -21.53 8.43 -0.17
CA ALA A 261 -21.42 9.58 -1.06
C ALA A 261 -20.26 9.34 -2.03
N VAL A 262 -20.55 9.34 -3.34
CA VAL A 262 -19.52 9.32 -4.37
C VAL A 262 -18.71 10.62 -4.22
N PRO A 263 -17.37 10.55 -4.06
CA PRO A 263 -16.55 11.75 -3.94
C PRO A 263 -16.72 12.66 -5.16
N ASP A 264 -16.84 13.97 -4.93
CA ASP A 264 -16.80 14.96 -6.00
C ASP A 264 -15.34 15.36 -6.24
N LEU A 265 -14.82 15.06 -7.44
CA LEU A 265 -13.46 15.40 -7.81
C LEU A 265 -13.43 16.75 -8.53
N PRO A 266 -12.51 17.66 -8.19
CA PRO A 266 -12.27 18.86 -8.99
C PRO A 266 -12.06 18.47 -10.46
N PRO A 267 -12.69 19.15 -11.45
CA PRO A 267 -12.55 18.78 -12.85
C PRO A 267 -11.21 19.26 -13.44
N ASN A 268 -10.63 18.46 -14.33
CA ASN A 268 -9.48 18.82 -15.18
C ASN A 268 -8.20 19.26 -14.44
N VAL A 269 -7.87 18.61 -13.32
CA VAL A 269 -6.57 18.77 -12.66
C VAL A 269 -5.50 18.08 -13.52
N GLU A 270 -4.57 18.85 -14.06
CA GLU A 270 -3.46 18.34 -14.85
C GLU A 270 -2.43 17.64 -13.98
N GLU A 271 -1.87 16.54 -14.49
CA GLU A 271 -0.81 15.78 -13.83
C GLU A 271 0.55 16.47 -13.99
N GLU A 272 0.70 17.60 -13.28
CA GLU A 272 1.91 18.40 -13.28
C GLU A 272 2.43 18.67 -11.86
N ASN A 273 3.69 19.07 -11.77
CA ASN A 273 4.44 19.24 -10.52
C ASN A 273 3.68 20.06 -9.47
N ASP A 274 3.13 21.23 -9.82
CA ASP A 274 2.52 22.14 -8.84
C ASP A 274 1.15 21.66 -8.35
N ASN A 275 0.51 20.74 -9.10
CA ASN A 275 -0.73 20.09 -8.68
C ASN A 275 -0.48 18.85 -7.81
N MET A 276 0.77 18.45 -7.59
CA MET A 276 1.13 17.30 -6.75
C MET A 276 0.46 17.30 -5.36
N PRO A 277 0.36 18.43 -4.62
CA PRO A 277 -0.39 18.45 -3.36
C PRO A 277 -1.87 18.12 -3.52
N LEU A 278 -2.54 18.68 -4.53
CA LEU A 278 -3.95 18.43 -4.79
C LEU A 278 -4.19 16.97 -5.22
N ILE A 279 -3.36 16.46 -6.14
CA ILE A 279 -3.44 15.07 -6.62
C ILE A 279 -3.20 14.08 -5.48
N THR A 280 -2.23 14.37 -4.59
CA THR A 280 -1.99 13.55 -3.40
C THR A 280 -3.25 13.46 -2.53
N ARG A 281 -3.91 14.61 -2.29
CA ARG A 281 -5.13 14.67 -1.48
C ARG A 281 -6.29 13.94 -2.14
N MET A 282 -6.47 14.10 -3.45
CA MET A 282 -7.50 13.39 -4.23
C MET A 282 -7.31 11.86 -4.15
N GLN A 283 -6.08 11.37 -4.38
CA GLN A 283 -5.77 9.94 -4.26
C GLN A 283 -6.03 9.40 -2.83
N MET A 284 -5.67 10.18 -1.79
CA MET A 284 -5.93 9.81 -0.39
C MET A 284 -7.43 9.77 -0.06
N ASP A 285 -8.22 10.74 -0.50
CA ASP A 285 -9.66 10.74 -0.29
C ASP A 285 -10.34 9.58 -1.03
N LEU A 286 -9.90 9.24 -2.25
CA LEU A 286 -10.36 8.05 -2.98
C LEU A 286 -10.00 6.75 -2.25
N LEU A 287 -8.81 6.66 -1.67
CA LEU A 287 -8.42 5.52 -0.83
C LEU A 287 -9.36 5.37 0.37
N VAL A 288 -9.60 6.45 1.12
CA VAL A 288 -10.53 6.45 2.27
C VAL A 288 -11.93 6.01 1.81
N SER A 289 -12.42 6.58 0.72
CA SER A 289 -13.73 6.25 0.15
C SER A 289 -13.81 4.77 -0.28
N SER A 290 -12.73 4.20 -0.82
CA SER A 290 -12.66 2.79 -1.18
C SER A 290 -12.76 1.87 0.05
N PHE A 291 -12.23 2.29 1.20
CA PHE A 291 -12.32 1.54 2.46
C PHE A 291 -13.70 1.65 3.09
N VAL A 292 -14.37 2.79 2.93
CA VAL A 292 -15.79 2.95 3.27
C VAL A 292 -16.64 1.97 2.45
N ALA A 293 -16.36 1.87 1.15
CA ALA A 293 -17.05 0.96 0.23
C ALA A 293 -16.56 -0.50 0.28
N ASP A 294 -15.75 -0.86 1.26
CA ASP A 294 -15.20 -2.21 1.44
C ASP A 294 -14.48 -2.79 0.21
N SER A 295 -13.90 -1.92 -0.63
CA SER A 295 -13.35 -2.30 -1.94
C SER A 295 -11.98 -2.98 -1.87
N ALA A 296 -11.19 -2.66 -0.84
CA ALA A 296 -9.86 -3.21 -0.60
C ALA A 296 -9.56 -3.39 0.90
N ARG A 297 -8.57 -4.25 1.21
CA ARG A 297 -7.99 -4.42 2.55
C ARG A 297 -6.55 -3.93 2.61
N VAL A 298 -5.84 -3.98 1.49
CA VAL A 298 -4.45 -3.54 1.39
C VAL A 298 -4.37 -2.37 0.41
N ALA A 299 -3.48 -1.42 0.65
CA ALA A 299 -3.14 -0.42 -0.34
C ALA A 299 -1.65 -0.08 -0.29
N SER A 300 -1.10 0.29 -1.44
CA SER A 300 0.25 0.81 -1.60
C SER A 300 0.15 2.18 -2.25
N PHE A 301 0.72 3.21 -1.63
CA PHE A 301 0.63 4.60 -2.05
C PHE A 301 2.05 5.13 -2.31
N GLN A 302 2.43 5.23 -3.58
CA GLN A 302 3.77 5.63 -4.00
C GLN A 302 3.77 7.11 -4.40
N ILE A 303 4.50 7.94 -3.65
CA ILE A 303 4.71 9.33 -4.03
C ILE A 303 5.99 9.42 -4.86
N THR A 304 5.85 9.79 -6.13
CA THR A 304 6.91 9.87 -7.15
C THR A 304 7.62 8.52 -7.38
N ASN A 305 8.94 8.54 -7.52
CA ASN A 305 9.79 7.38 -7.71
C ASN A 305 11.09 7.57 -6.94
N SER A 306 11.84 6.50 -6.75
CA SER A 306 13.24 6.65 -6.35
C SER A 306 13.96 7.46 -7.43
N VAL A 307 14.75 8.46 -7.04
CA VAL A 307 15.31 9.51 -7.93
C VAL A 307 14.33 10.54 -8.53
N GLY A 308 13.10 10.62 -8.02
CA GLY A 308 12.14 11.65 -8.44
C GLY A 308 12.65 13.08 -8.20
N GLN A 309 12.38 13.98 -9.14
CA GLN A 309 12.82 15.39 -9.11
C GLN A 309 11.66 16.40 -8.98
N PRO A 310 10.68 16.20 -8.08
CA PRO A 310 9.67 17.23 -7.85
C PRO A 310 10.36 18.51 -7.34
N LYS A 311 9.95 19.65 -7.89
CA LYS A 311 10.32 20.97 -7.41
C LYS A 311 9.21 21.47 -6.50
N MET A 312 9.40 21.37 -5.19
CA MET A 312 8.32 21.60 -4.24
C MET A 312 8.02 23.10 -4.02
N ARG A 313 7.63 23.79 -5.09
CA ARG A 313 7.41 25.26 -5.14
C ARG A 313 6.30 25.72 -4.20
N TRP A 314 5.32 24.87 -3.90
CA TRP A 314 4.27 25.14 -2.93
C TRP A 314 4.77 25.28 -1.48
N ILE A 315 5.99 24.82 -1.17
CA ILE A 315 6.70 25.09 0.08
C ILE A 315 7.96 25.97 -0.12
N GLY A 316 8.05 26.66 -1.25
CA GLY A 316 9.12 27.61 -1.57
C GLY A 316 10.46 26.98 -1.89
N ILE A 317 10.47 25.83 -2.57
CA ILE A 317 11.69 25.11 -2.99
C ILE A 317 11.65 24.91 -4.51
N ASP A 318 12.63 25.47 -5.22
CA ASP A 318 12.72 25.46 -6.69
C ASP A 318 13.69 24.38 -7.22
N GLU A 319 14.53 23.82 -6.35
CA GLU A 319 15.44 22.73 -6.66
C GLU A 319 14.71 21.38 -6.69
N GLY A 320 15.26 20.42 -7.44
CA GLY A 320 14.73 19.06 -7.47
C GLY A 320 15.01 18.33 -6.16
N HIS A 321 14.02 17.62 -5.62
CA HIS A 321 14.17 16.91 -4.35
C HIS A 321 15.32 15.89 -4.36
N HIS A 322 15.44 15.06 -5.40
CA HIS A 322 16.53 14.10 -5.46
C HIS A 322 17.89 14.80 -5.52
N GLU A 323 18.07 15.84 -6.34
CA GLU A 323 19.31 16.65 -6.34
C GLU A 323 19.66 17.18 -4.95
N LEU A 324 18.71 17.80 -4.25
CA LEU A 324 18.92 18.30 -2.88
C LEU A 324 19.35 17.18 -1.92
N SER A 325 18.84 15.96 -2.08
CA SER A 325 19.16 14.84 -1.19
C SER A 325 20.63 14.42 -1.23
N HIS A 326 21.37 14.79 -2.27
CA HIS A 326 22.81 14.52 -2.43
C HIS A 326 23.71 15.62 -1.85
N GLU A 327 23.15 16.73 -1.36
CA GLU A 327 23.92 17.82 -0.77
C GLU A 327 24.71 17.35 0.46
N PRO A 328 25.95 17.88 0.66
CA PRO A 328 26.78 17.47 1.79
C PRO A 328 26.20 17.96 3.12
N ASP A 329 26.52 17.26 4.21
CA ASP A 329 26.05 17.57 5.56
C ASP A 329 26.37 18.99 6.04
N SER A 330 27.39 19.62 5.45
CA SER A 330 27.78 21.01 5.75
C SER A 330 26.91 22.07 5.05
N ASN A 331 26.02 21.68 4.13
CA ASN A 331 25.11 22.60 3.47
C ASN A 331 23.83 22.78 4.30
N GLU A 332 23.88 23.72 5.25
CA GLU A 332 22.77 24.00 6.17
C GLU A 332 21.48 24.43 5.43
N GLU A 333 21.61 25.17 4.32
CA GLU A 333 20.44 25.61 3.53
C GLU A 333 19.72 24.42 2.88
N ALA A 334 20.46 23.50 2.26
CA ALA A 334 19.89 22.29 1.69
C ALA A 334 19.27 21.40 2.77
N TYR A 335 19.90 21.29 3.94
CA TYR A 335 19.36 20.54 5.07
C TYR A 335 18.01 21.10 5.54
N GLU A 336 17.89 22.41 5.69
CA GLU A 336 16.61 23.05 6.07
C GLU A 336 15.53 22.85 5.00
N LYS A 337 15.88 22.89 3.71
CA LYS A 337 14.96 22.53 2.61
C LYS A 337 14.52 21.06 2.72
N LEU A 338 15.44 20.13 2.95
CA LEU A 338 15.13 18.71 3.12
C LEU A 338 14.27 18.45 4.36
N ILE A 339 14.45 19.19 5.46
CA ILE A 339 13.56 19.11 6.63
C ILE A 339 12.14 19.53 6.22
N LYS A 340 11.98 20.66 5.52
CA LYS A 340 10.66 21.11 5.03
C LYS A 340 10.00 20.10 4.10
N ILE A 341 10.75 19.50 3.17
CA ILE A 341 10.27 18.45 2.26
C ILE A 341 9.76 17.24 3.05
N ASN A 342 10.58 16.74 3.99
CA ASN A 342 10.22 15.60 4.81
C ASN A 342 9.02 15.90 5.74
N THR A 343 8.94 17.12 6.30
CA THR A 343 7.77 17.59 7.06
C THR A 343 6.52 17.60 6.17
N TRP A 344 6.61 18.05 4.92
CA TRP A 344 5.48 18.05 4.01
C TRP A 344 4.97 16.63 3.70
N TYR A 345 5.86 15.64 3.51
CA TYR A 345 5.43 14.24 3.39
C TYR A 345 4.69 13.78 4.64
N CYS A 346 5.21 14.11 5.83
CA CYS A 346 4.55 13.81 7.11
C CYS A 346 3.17 14.48 7.22
N GLU A 347 3.00 15.72 6.75
CA GLU A 347 1.69 16.38 6.66
C GLU A 347 0.73 15.63 5.74
N GLN A 348 1.24 14.93 4.71
CA GLN A 348 0.39 14.10 3.86
C GLN A 348 -0.10 12.86 4.62
N ILE A 349 0.79 12.20 5.37
CA ILE A 349 0.45 11.05 6.23
C ILE A 349 -0.54 11.45 7.33
N ALA A 350 -0.29 12.58 8.00
CA ALA A 350 -1.14 13.10 9.06
C ALA A 350 -2.56 13.36 8.55
N TYR A 351 -2.69 13.94 7.35
CA TYR A 351 -3.99 14.11 6.73
C TYR A 351 -4.68 12.77 6.44
N LEU A 352 -4.01 11.80 5.80
CA LEU A 352 -4.63 10.49 5.54
C LEU A 352 -5.12 9.84 6.84
N ALA A 353 -4.30 9.88 7.89
CA ALA A 353 -4.66 9.38 9.20
C ALA A 353 -5.85 10.12 9.81
N LYS A 354 -5.89 11.46 9.73
CA LYS A 354 -7.04 12.27 10.18
C LYS A 354 -8.31 11.93 9.40
N ARG A 355 -8.25 11.82 8.07
CA ARG A 355 -9.40 11.43 7.24
C ARG A 355 -9.93 10.05 7.64
N LEU A 356 -9.05 9.08 7.91
CA LEU A 356 -9.44 7.76 8.42
C LEU A 356 -10.02 7.83 9.84
N ALA A 357 -9.50 8.69 10.72
CA ALA A 357 -9.98 8.85 12.09
C ALA A 357 -11.35 9.53 12.16
N GLU A 358 -11.60 10.50 11.27
CA GLU A 358 -12.88 11.21 11.14
C GLU A 358 -13.96 10.35 10.47
N THR A 359 -13.57 9.29 9.77
CA THR A 359 -14.49 8.43 9.03
C THR A 359 -14.89 7.22 9.87
N PRO A 360 -16.18 7.04 10.22
CA PRO A 360 -16.65 5.88 10.98
C PRO A 360 -16.41 4.56 10.23
N GLU A 361 -16.10 3.48 10.97
CA GLU A 361 -15.97 2.15 10.38
C GLU A 361 -17.33 1.63 9.88
N PRO A 362 -17.50 1.34 8.58
CA PRO A 362 -18.75 0.81 8.05
C PRO A 362 -19.09 -0.56 8.67
N GLY A 363 -20.23 -0.60 9.39
CA GLY A 363 -20.72 -1.81 10.05
C GLY A 363 -20.07 -2.13 11.40
N GLY A 364 -19.05 -1.38 11.82
CA GLY A 364 -18.29 -1.57 13.06
C GLY A 364 -18.53 -0.50 14.12
N GLU A 365 -17.70 -0.52 15.15
CA GLU A 365 -17.50 0.58 16.11
C GLU A 365 -16.17 1.27 15.82
N GLY A 366 -16.01 2.51 16.27
CA GLY A 366 -14.81 3.30 16.02
C GLY A 366 -14.73 3.86 14.61
N SER A 367 -13.51 4.21 14.22
CA SER A 367 -13.15 4.84 12.95
C SER A 367 -12.46 3.85 12.00
N LEU A 368 -12.28 4.23 10.74
CA LEU A 368 -11.44 3.48 9.82
C LEU A 368 -9.98 3.41 10.31
N LEU A 369 -9.48 4.44 11.00
CA LEU A 369 -8.12 4.44 11.57
C LEU A 369 -7.98 3.40 12.69
N ASP A 370 -9.04 3.17 13.46
CA ASP A 370 -9.11 2.07 14.44
C ASP A 370 -9.11 0.71 13.77
N ASN A 371 -9.08 0.60 12.45
CA ASN A 371 -9.04 -0.68 11.73
C ASN A 371 -7.96 -0.71 10.65
N THR A 372 -7.21 0.39 10.51
CA THR A 372 -6.18 0.57 9.49
C THR A 372 -4.85 0.89 10.15
N THR A 373 -3.76 0.29 9.68
CA THR A 373 -2.42 0.78 9.99
C THR A 373 -1.81 1.35 8.72
N ILE A 374 -1.39 2.60 8.80
CA ILE A 374 -0.55 3.24 7.78
C ILE A 374 0.90 2.94 8.15
N VAL A 375 1.67 2.42 7.20
CA VAL A 375 3.12 2.20 7.29
C VAL A 375 3.79 3.19 6.34
N TRP A 376 4.25 4.32 6.87
CA TRP A 376 5.03 5.29 6.10
C TRP A 376 6.51 4.91 6.12
N THR A 377 7.10 4.79 4.94
CA THR A 377 8.51 4.43 4.78
C THR A 377 9.18 5.09 3.58
N ASN A 378 10.48 4.82 3.44
CA ASN A 378 11.39 5.38 2.46
C ASN A 378 12.35 4.27 1.99
N GLU A 379 13.03 4.45 0.87
CA GLU A 379 13.99 3.46 0.38
C GLU A 379 15.39 3.61 0.99
N LEU A 380 15.71 4.82 1.49
CA LEU A 380 16.98 5.13 2.16
C LEU A 380 16.75 5.61 3.59
N GLY A 381 17.75 5.43 4.45
CA GLY A 381 17.81 6.09 5.76
C GLY A 381 18.25 7.55 5.66
N LYS A 382 19.14 7.87 4.71
CA LYS A 382 19.67 9.21 4.46
C LYS A 382 20.18 9.35 3.02
N GLY A 383 19.69 10.36 2.31
CA GLY A 383 19.94 10.61 0.88
C GLY A 383 21.41 10.58 0.49
N ASN A 384 22.22 11.54 0.94
CA ASN A 384 23.58 11.73 0.44
C ASN A 384 24.58 10.59 0.68
N SER A 385 24.24 9.65 1.55
CA SER A 385 25.06 8.47 1.84
C SER A 385 24.53 7.19 1.19
N HIS A 386 23.33 7.25 0.59
CA HIS A 386 22.57 6.08 0.12
C HIS A 386 22.48 4.95 1.17
N THR A 387 22.52 5.32 2.45
CA THR A 387 22.47 4.31 3.51
C THR A 387 21.12 3.62 3.51
N ARG A 388 21.15 2.29 3.61
CA ARG A 388 19.98 1.44 3.81
C ARG A 388 19.89 0.92 5.25
N ASP A 389 20.70 1.52 6.14
CA ASP A 389 20.55 1.41 7.59
C ASP A 389 19.57 2.49 8.08
N ASN A 390 18.82 2.18 9.15
CA ASN A 390 17.85 3.07 9.79
C ASN A 390 16.85 3.68 8.80
N ILE A 391 16.29 2.83 7.93
CA ILE A 391 15.20 3.24 7.05
C ILE A 391 14.04 3.72 7.91
N PRO A 392 13.45 4.90 7.61
CA PRO A 392 12.33 5.41 8.37
C PRO A 392 11.13 4.47 8.19
N PHE A 393 10.64 3.93 9.30
CA PHE A 393 9.35 3.27 9.38
C PHE A 393 8.55 3.93 10.49
N VAL A 394 7.44 4.56 10.11
CA VAL A 394 6.48 5.19 11.02
C VAL A 394 5.13 4.53 10.81
N LEU A 395 4.57 3.99 11.88
CA LEU A 395 3.26 3.35 11.87
C LEU A 395 2.25 4.30 12.50
N VAL A 396 1.08 4.44 11.89
CA VAL A 396 -0.03 5.27 12.40
C VAL A 396 -1.34 4.48 12.33
N GLY A 397 -2.13 4.50 13.40
CA GLY A 397 -3.43 3.82 13.49
C GLY A 397 -3.36 2.42 14.10
N GLY A 398 -4.51 1.73 14.15
CA GLY A 398 -4.69 0.56 15.01
C GLY A 398 -4.78 -0.80 14.31
N GLY A 399 -4.86 -0.86 12.98
CA GLY A 399 -5.24 -2.06 12.22
C GLY A 399 -4.49 -3.36 12.56
N LEU A 400 -3.19 -3.27 12.84
CA LEU A 400 -2.34 -4.43 13.18
C LEU A 400 -2.42 -4.87 14.65
N GLY A 401 -3.13 -4.13 15.51
CA GLY A 401 -3.28 -4.46 16.92
C GLY A 401 -2.02 -4.25 17.78
N PHE A 402 -1.05 -3.50 17.27
CA PHE A 402 0.14 -3.14 18.04
C PHE A 402 -0.16 -2.09 19.12
N LYS A 403 0.65 -2.09 20.17
CA LYS A 403 0.68 -1.03 21.18
C LYS A 403 1.28 0.24 20.58
N MET A 404 0.45 1.16 20.15
CA MET A 404 0.90 2.44 19.57
C MET A 404 1.35 3.45 20.64
N GLY A 405 1.76 4.64 20.21
CA GLY A 405 2.15 5.73 21.11
C GLY A 405 3.53 5.52 21.73
N GLN A 406 4.49 5.01 20.96
CA GLN A 406 5.84 4.76 21.45
C GLN A 406 6.92 4.87 20.37
N ALA A 407 8.12 5.28 20.75
CA ALA A 407 9.32 5.16 19.91
C ALA A 407 10.12 3.91 20.28
N LEU A 408 10.46 3.09 19.28
CA LEU A 408 11.23 1.86 19.46
C LEU A 408 12.53 1.94 18.66
N ASP A 409 13.57 1.30 19.19
CA ASP A 409 14.85 1.12 18.51
C ASP A 409 15.24 -0.35 18.51
N TYR A 410 15.46 -0.89 17.32
CA TYR A 410 15.85 -2.28 17.10
C TYR A 410 17.35 -2.43 16.78
N GLY A 411 18.15 -1.36 16.83
CA GLY A 411 19.61 -1.42 16.84
C GLY A 411 20.30 -1.93 15.58
N LYS A 412 19.59 -2.04 14.44
CA LYS A 412 20.01 -2.55 13.10
C LYS A 412 19.51 -3.96 12.75
N VAL A 413 18.24 -4.23 13.02
CA VAL A 413 17.54 -5.44 12.59
C VAL A 413 17.18 -5.40 11.10
N ASN A 414 17.22 -6.55 10.44
CA ASN A 414 16.81 -6.71 9.05
C ASN A 414 15.31 -6.45 8.89
N HIS A 415 14.95 -5.58 7.94
CA HIS A 415 13.55 -5.25 7.65
C HIS A 415 12.70 -6.46 7.19
N ASN A 416 13.31 -7.56 6.72
CA ASN A 416 12.60 -8.82 6.44
C ASN A 416 11.75 -9.29 7.62
N ARG A 417 12.28 -9.15 8.84
CA ARG A 417 11.55 -9.49 10.08
C ARG A 417 10.34 -8.58 10.30
N LEU A 418 10.42 -7.32 9.90
CA LEU A 418 9.27 -6.41 9.90
C LEU A 418 8.22 -6.84 8.86
N LEU A 419 8.63 -7.26 7.66
CA LEU A 419 7.70 -7.80 6.65
C LEU A 419 6.99 -9.06 7.16
N MET A 420 7.71 -9.98 7.80
CA MET A 420 7.12 -11.15 8.47
C MET A 420 6.15 -10.75 9.58
N THR A 421 6.47 -9.69 10.32
CA THR A 421 5.62 -9.15 11.39
C THR A 421 4.30 -8.62 10.84
N PHE A 422 4.31 -7.94 9.69
CA PHE A 422 3.08 -7.53 9.01
C PHE A 422 2.22 -8.74 8.59
N CYS A 423 2.84 -9.77 8.01
CA CYS A 423 2.15 -11.01 7.66
C CYS A 423 1.49 -11.67 8.89
N ALA A 424 2.23 -11.81 10.00
CA ALA A 424 1.72 -12.39 11.24
C ALA A 424 0.59 -11.55 11.87
N ALA A 425 0.74 -10.22 11.88
CA ALA A 425 -0.27 -9.31 12.44
C ALA A 425 -1.57 -9.26 11.62
N MET A 426 -1.49 -9.60 10.33
CA MET A 426 -2.65 -9.79 9.45
C MET A 426 -3.21 -11.23 9.49
N GLY A 427 -2.72 -12.08 10.40
CA GLY A 427 -3.23 -13.45 10.60
C GLY A 427 -2.61 -14.51 9.69
N HIS A 428 -1.55 -14.17 8.96
CA HIS A 428 -0.89 -15.05 7.98
C HIS A 428 0.61 -15.19 8.29
N PRO A 429 1.00 -15.78 9.44
CA PRO A 429 2.41 -15.93 9.80
C PRO A 429 3.16 -16.77 8.76
N VAL A 430 4.42 -16.42 8.54
CA VAL A 430 5.35 -17.10 7.63
C VAL A 430 6.66 -17.38 8.36
N ASP A 431 7.36 -18.45 7.97
CA ASP A 431 8.67 -18.79 8.52
C ASP A 431 9.79 -17.88 7.98
N SER A 432 9.60 -17.33 6.78
CA SER A 432 10.51 -16.36 6.15
C SER A 432 9.76 -15.49 5.15
N PHE A 433 10.23 -14.27 4.90
CA PHE A 433 9.73 -13.40 3.82
C PHE A 433 10.90 -12.72 3.09
N GLY A 434 10.93 -12.84 1.76
CA GLY A 434 12.06 -12.39 0.94
C GLY A 434 13.25 -13.35 1.03
N ASN A 435 14.48 -12.82 1.17
CA ASN A 435 15.68 -13.62 1.38
C ASN A 435 15.71 -14.23 2.80
N PRO A 436 15.71 -15.57 2.94
CA PRO A 436 15.71 -16.27 4.22
C PRO A 436 16.89 -15.96 5.14
N ASP A 437 18.06 -15.61 4.58
CA ASP A 437 19.28 -15.31 5.35
C ASP A 437 19.13 -14.05 6.22
N PHE A 438 18.08 -13.26 6.00
CA PHE A 438 17.77 -12.06 6.77
C PHE A 438 16.55 -12.22 7.68
N CYS A 439 15.97 -13.43 7.77
CA CYS A 439 14.76 -13.72 8.53
C CYS A 439 15.03 -14.33 9.92
N ASP A 440 16.30 -14.48 10.31
CA ASP A 440 16.70 -15.02 11.62
C ASP A 440 15.98 -14.31 12.78
N ASP A 441 15.74 -15.04 13.87
CA ASP A 441 14.95 -14.61 15.05
C ASP A 441 13.46 -14.30 14.79
N GLY A 442 12.94 -14.55 13.59
CA GLY A 442 11.52 -14.47 13.26
C GLY A 442 10.93 -13.06 13.36
N VAL A 443 9.64 -12.97 13.70
CA VAL A 443 8.92 -11.68 13.82
C VAL A 443 9.54 -10.76 14.89
N LEU A 444 9.28 -9.47 14.78
CA LEU A 444 9.69 -8.49 15.78
C LEU A 444 8.91 -8.69 17.09
N THR A 445 9.59 -8.49 18.22
CA THR A 445 9.02 -8.56 19.57
C THR A 445 8.85 -7.16 20.17
N GLY A 446 7.95 -7.00 21.14
CA GLY A 446 7.76 -5.72 21.85
C GLY A 446 6.73 -4.77 21.20
N LEU A 447 5.98 -5.27 20.20
CA LEU A 447 4.92 -4.53 19.51
C LEU A 447 3.54 -4.69 20.16
N SER A 448 3.35 -5.61 21.10
CA SER A 448 2.07 -5.94 21.76
C SER A 448 1.92 -5.29 23.14
#